data_AF-A0A950ZJJ6-F1
#
_entry.id   AF-A0A950ZJJ6-F1
#
_cell.length_a   1.000
_cell.length_b   1.000
_cell.length_c   1.000
_cell.angle_alpha   90.00
_cell.angle_beta   90.00
_cell.angle_gamma   90.00
#
_symmetry.space_group_name_H-M   'P 1'
#
loop_
_entity.id
_entity.type
_entity.pdbx_description
1 polymer ?
#
loop_
_entity_poly.entity_id
_entity_poly.type
_entity_poly.pdbx_seq_one_letter_code
_entity_poly.pdbx_strand_id
1 'polypeptide(L)'
;MIEETCLEIGELQEHWLAEKRARMARREQIHRIDDLIEEFEKLNLADEAEVPIELKGRATAVIASGPHPLELRAVEPVAIAEWMDALYDVQDTLMFAGDDSD
;
A
#
# COMPACT_ATOMS: atom_id res chain seq x y z
N MET A 1 -8.50 -17.90 40.00
CA MET A 1 -7.31 -17.04 40.07
C MET A 1 -6.24 -17.45 39.05
N ILE A 2 -5.94 -18.73 38.81
CA ILE A 2 -5.01 -19.15 37.73
C ILE A 2 -5.71 -19.14 36.35
N GLU A 3 -6.96 -19.57 36.27
CA GLU A 3 -7.73 -19.63 35.00
C GLU A 3 -7.96 -18.26 34.36
N GLU A 4 -8.18 -17.22 35.19
CA GLU A 4 -8.37 -15.84 34.77
C GLU A 4 -7.09 -15.25 34.15
N THR A 5 -5.94 -15.48 34.80
CA THR A 5 -4.62 -15.07 34.28
C THR A 5 -4.23 -15.81 32.99
N CYS A 6 -4.63 -17.08 32.84
CA CYS A 6 -4.37 -17.84 31.60
C CYS A 6 -5.18 -17.32 30.41
N LEU A 7 -6.44 -16.91 30.64
CA LEU A 7 -7.29 -16.26 29.63
C LEU A 7 -6.70 -14.91 29.20
N GLU A 8 -6.29 -14.11 30.17
CA GLU A 8 -5.71 -12.78 29.96
C GLU A 8 -4.39 -12.84 29.18
N ILE A 9 -3.53 -13.84 29.44
CA ILE A 9 -2.30 -14.07 28.68
C ILE A 9 -2.60 -14.52 27.25
N GLY A 10 -3.63 -15.36 27.04
CA GLY A 10 -4.04 -15.81 25.71
C GLY A 10 -4.51 -14.66 24.83
N GLU A 11 -5.38 -13.79 25.37
CA GLU A 11 -5.89 -12.60 24.68
C GLU A 11 -4.76 -11.61 24.34
N LEU A 12 -3.81 -11.41 25.26
CA LEU A 12 -2.64 -10.57 24.99
C LEU A 12 -1.79 -11.14 23.85
N GLN A 13 -1.52 -12.44 23.84
CA GLN A 13 -0.74 -13.10 22.80
C GLN A 13 -1.41 -13.01 21.42
N GLU A 14 -2.74 -13.17 21.36
CA GLU A 14 -3.51 -13.00 20.13
C GLU A 14 -3.43 -11.57 19.60
N HIS A 15 -3.55 -10.58 20.48
CA HIS A 15 -3.38 -9.16 20.13
C HIS A 15 -1.99 -8.88 19.55
N TRP A 16 -0.92 -9.31 20.24
CA TRP A 16 0.46 -9.15 19.77
C TRP A 16 0.71 -9.81 18.41
N LEU A 17 0.15 -11.00 18.19
CA LEU A 17 0.26 -11.70 16.90
C LEU A 17 -0.50 -10.98 15.78
N ALA A 18 -1.70 -10.48 16.07
CA ALA A 18 -2.50 -9.71 15.12
C ALA A 18 -1.78 -8.42 14.70
N GLU A 19 -1.25 -7.68 15.68
CA GLU A 19 -0.52 -6.44 15.44
C GLU A 19 0.78 -6.68 14.65
N LYS A 20 1.53 -7.74 14.98
CA LYS A 20 2.72 -8.14 14.21
C LYS A 20 2.38 -8.50 12.77
N ARG A 21 1.28 -9.23 12.54
CA ARG A 21 0.81 -9.56 11.18
C ARG A 21 0.41 -8.30 10.42
N ALA A 22 -0.32 -7.38 11.05
CA ALA A 22 -0.70 -6.10 10.45
C ALA A 22 0.53 -5.28 10.04
N ARG A 23 1.53 -5.17 10.92
CA ARG A 23 2.81 -4.50 10.61
C ARG A 23 3.58 -5.16 9.47
N MET A 24 3.58 -6.49 9.41
CA MET A 24 4.24 -7.22 8.32
C MET A 24 3.50 -7.04 6.99
N ALA A 25 2.18 -7.13 6.99
CA ALA A 25 1.35 -6.90 5.80
C ALA A 25 1.51 -5.48 5.25
N ARG A 26 1.60 -4.48 6.14
CA ARG A 26 1.88 -3.09 5.78
C ARG A 26 3.25 -2.95 5.09
N ARG A 27 4.32 -3.51 5.67
CA ARG A 27 5.66 -3.47 5.05
C ARG A 27 5.69 -4.13 3.68
N GLU A 28 5.02 -5.28 3.55
CA GLU A 28 4.88 -5.97 2.27
C GLU A 28 4.11 -5.12 1.24
N GLN A 29 3.15 -4.32 1.69
CA GLN A 29 2.44 -3.39 0.81
C GLN A 29 3.31 -2.21 0.37
N ILE A 30 4.09 -1.63 1.28
CA ILE A 30 5.05 -0.56 0.98
C ILE A 30 6.08 -1.03 -0.04
N HIS A 31 6.69 -2.21 0.16
CA HIS A 31 7.65 -2.77 -0.80
C HIS A 31 7.05 -2.97 -2.19
N ARG A 32 5.81 -3.46 -2.27
CA ARG A 32 5.11 -3.59 -3.56
C ARG A 32 4.86 -2.25 -4.25
N ILE A 33 4.68 -1.17 -3.48
CA ILE A 33 4.54 0.18 -4.01
C ILE A 33 5.89 0.71 -4.50
N ASP A 34 6.97 0.49 -3.75
CA ASP A 34 8.34 0.86 -4.16
C ASP A 34 8.70 0.23 -5.51
N ASP A 35 8.46 -1.07 -5.67
CA ASP A 35 8.72 -1.79 -6.93
C ASP A 35 7.94 -1.19 -8.10
N LEU A 36 6.67 -0.80 -7.87
CA LEU A 36 5.85 -0.16 -8.89
C LEU A 36 6.38 1.21 -9.27
N ILE A 37 6.73 2.04 -8.28
CA ILE A 37 7.31 3.37 -8.50
C ILE A 37 8.58 3.25 -9.34
N GLU A 38 9.47 2.30 -9.03
CA GLU A 38 10.70 2.06 -9.81
C GLU A 38 10.38 1.70 -11.27
N GLU A 39 9.35 0.87 -11.52
CA GLU A 39 8.91 0.54 -12.88
C GLU A 39 8.38 1.77 -13.63
N PHE A 40 7.60 2.64 -12.98
CA PHE A 40 7.14 3.90 -13.58
C PHE A 40 8.27 4.89 -13.82
N GLU A 41 9.24 5.00 -12.90
CA GLU A 41 10.44 5.83 -13.06
C GLU A 41 11.25 5.40 -14.29
N LYS A 42 11.40 4.09 -14.53
CA LYS A 42 12.08 3.56 -15.72
C LYS A 42 11.38 3.97 -17.01
N LEU A 43 10.04 3.92 -17.04
CA LEU A 43 9.26 4.37 -18.20
C LEU A 43 9.42 5.88 -18.41
N ASN A 44 9.36 6.65 -17.33
CA ASN A 44 9.55 8.10 -17.38
C ASN A 44 10.95 8.48 -17.89
N LEU A 45 11.99 7.78 -17.41
CA LEU A 45 13.37 7.99 -17.85
C LEU A 45 13.60 7.62 -19.32
N ALA A 46 12.81 6.66 -19.83
CA ALA A 46 12.83 6.26 -21.23
C ALA A 46 11.98 7.17 -22.15
N ASP A 47 11.37 8.24 -21.63
CA ASP A 47 10.42 9.11 -22.35
C ASP A 47 9.25 8.33 -22.98
N GLU A 48 8.84 7.23 -22.34
CA GLU A 48 7.70 6.44 -22.81
C GLU A 48 6.40 7.22 -22.60
N ALA A 49 5.59 7.35 -23.64
CA ALA A 49 4.32 8.08 -23.55
C ALA A 49 3.18 7.22 -22.98
N GLU A 50 3.31 5.89 -23.04
CA GLU A 50 2.26 4.95 -22.68
C GLU A 50 2.69 4.00 -21.57
N VAL A 51 1.84 3.87 -20.56
CA VAL A 51 2.03 2.87 -19.50
C VAL A 51 1.52 1.50 -19.99
N PRO A 52 2.32 0.42 -19.87
CA PRO A 52 1.89 -0.94 -20.18
C PRO A 52 0.65 -1.36 -19.38
N ILE A 53 -0.26 -2.11 -20.01
CA ILE A 53 -1.54 -2.54 -19.40
C ILE A 53 -1.33 -3.33 -18.10
N GLU A 54 -0.31 -4.20 -18.06
CA GLU A 54 0.00 -4.98 -16.86
C GLU A 54 0.41 -4.08 -15.68
N LEU A 55 1.23 -3.06 -15.95
CA LEU A 55 1.66 -2.10 -14.95
C LEU A 55 0.49 -1.23 -14.46
N LYS A 56 -0.39 -0.77 -15.38
CA LYS A 56 -1.65 -0.10 -15.04
C LYS A 56 -2.51 -0.96 -14.10
N GLY A 57 -2.67 -2.24 -14.42
CA GLY A 57 -3.48 -3.17 -13.63
C GLY A 57 -2.95 -3.33 -12.20
N ARG A 58 -1.64 -3.53 -12.04
CA ARG A 58 -0.99 -3.64 -10.73
C ARG A 58 -1.11 -2.35 -9.91
N ALA A 59 -0.83 -1.20 -10.54
CA ALA A 59 -0.97 0.10 -9.89
C ALA A 59 -2.42 0.37 -9.45
N THR A 60 -3.38 0.06 -10.32
CA THR A 60 -4.82 0.23 -10.01
C THR A 60 -5.24 -0.62 -8.82
N ALA A 61 -4.80 -1.88 -8.74
CA ALA A 61 -5.13 -2.76 -7.62
C ALA A 61 -4.60 -2.23 -6.27
N VAL A 62 -3.42 -1.61 -6.29
CA VAL A 62 -2.83 -0.98 -5.10
C VAL A 62 -3.59 0.29 -4.72
N ILE A 63 -3.87 1.15 -5.70
CA ILE A 63 -4.56 2.43 -5.48
C ILE A 63 -6.01 2.23 -5.01
N ALA A 64 -6.73 1.28 -5.60
CA ALA A 64 -8.09 0.89 -5.18
C ALA A 64 -8.15 0.30 -3.77
N SER A 65 -7.04 -0.28 -3.30
CA SER A 65 -6.94 -0.76 -1.91
C SER A 65 -6.67 0.35 -0.88
N GLY A 66 -6.35 1.56 -1.35
CA GLY A 66 -6.10 2.74 -0.52
C GLY A 66 -7.23 3.78 -0.61
N PRO A 67 -7.24 4.81 0.25
CA PRO A 67 -8.28 5.85 0.26
C PRO A 67 -8.11 6.88 -0.88
N HIS A 68 -7.66 6.48 -2.06
CA HIS A 68 -7.32 7.41 -3.14
C HIS A 68 -8.44 7.54 -4.20
N PRO A 69 -8.83 8.74 -4.66
CA PRO A 69 -9.98 8.94 -5.55
C PRO A 69 -9.77 8.54 -7.02
N LEU A 70 -8.73 7.77 -7.35
CA LEU A 70 -8.43 7.42 -8.74
C LEU A 70 -9.37 6.36 -9.32
N GLU A 71 -10.20 5.71 -8.48
CA GLU A 71 -11.23 4.76 -8.92
C GLU A 71 -12.28 5.39 -9.86
N LEU A 72 -12.33 6.73 -9.98
CA LEU A 72 -13.36 7.45 -10.74
C LEU A 72 -12.91 8.06 -12.07
N ARG A 73 -11.63 7.95 -12.49
CA ARG A 73 -11.17 8.51 -13.76
C ARG A 73 -11.39 7.55 -14.93
N ALA A 74 -12.48 7.79 -15.66
CA ALA A 74 -12.80 7.13 -16.92
C ALA A 74 -11.99 7.75 -18.10
N VAL A 75 -11.34 6.87 -18.88
CA VAL A 75 -11.14 6.95 -20.35
C VAL A 75 -10.06 7.90 -20.91
N GLU A 76 -9.38 8.73 -20.11
CA GLU A 76 -8.22 9.48 -20.63
C GLU A 76 -6.87 8.77 -20.36
N PRO A 77 -5.88 8.92 -21.27
CA PRO A 77 -4.53 8.41 -21.00
C PRO A 77 -3.93 9.17 -19.82
N VAL A 78 -3.91 8.50 -18.66
CA VAL A 78 -3.25 8.98 -17.43
C VAL A 78 -1.73 8.99 -17.67
N ALA A 79 -1.11 10.14 -17.45
CA ALA A 79 0.32 10.32 -17.61
C ALA A 79 1.10 9.50 -16.57
N ILE A 80 2.35 9.10 -16.88
CA ILE A 80 3.22 8.38 -15.95
C ILE A 80 3.37 9.14 -14.61
N ALA A 81 3.54 10.46 -14.67
CA ALA A 81 3.64 11.30 -13.48
C ALA A 81 2.40 11.21 -12.58
N GLU A 82 1.20 11.20 -13.15
CA GLU A 82 -0.05 11.07 -12.37
C GLU A 82 -0.15 9.70 -11.67
N TRP A 83 0.38 8.63 -12.28
CA TRP A 83 0.47 7.33 -11.62
C TRP A 83 1.46 7.33 -10.47
N MET A 84 2.62 7.96 -10.66
CA MET A 84 3.64 8.07 -9.61
C MET A 84 3.12 8.87 -8.42
N ASP A 85 2.50 10.02 -8.65
CA ASP A 85 1.92 10.87 -7.59
C ASP A 85 0.94 10.07 -6.72
N ALA A 86 0.04 9.33 -7.34
CA ALA A 86 -0.92 8.51 -6.60
C ALA A 86 -0.30 7.33 -5.84
N LEU A 87 0.76 6.72 -6.37
CA LEU A 87 1.48 5.67 -5.67
C LEU A 87 2.20 6.23 -4.43
N TYR A 88 2.80 7.42 -4.52
CA TYR A 88 3.39 8.11 -3.38
C TYR A 88 2.33 8.47 -2.33
N ASP A 89 1.16 8.98 -2.74
CA ASP A 89 0.09 9.32 -1.79
C ASP A 89 -0.41 8.08 -1.00
N VAL A 90 -0.54 6.93 -1.67
CA VAL A 90 -0.88 5.66 -1.01
C VAL A 90 0.25 5.20 -0.09
N GLN A 91 1.51 5.34 -0.51
CA GLN A 91 2.67 5.00 0.30
C GLN A 91 2.75 5.84 1.58
N ASP A 92 2.58 7.16 1.45
CA ASP A 92 2.57 8.11 2.56
C ASP A 92 1.47 7.74 3.56
N THR A 93 0.27 7.48 3.08
CA THR A 93 -0.84 7.03 3.93
C THR A 93 -0.48 5.76 4.72
N LEU A 94 0.19 4.79 4.09
CA LEU A 94 0.62 3.55 4.76
C LEU A 94 1.75 3.80 5.76
N MET A 95 2.66 4.72 5.47
CA MET A 95 3.73 5.11 6.39
C MET A 95 3.17 5.77 7.65
N PHE A 96 2.22 6.71 7.51
CA PHE A 96 1.63 7.43 8.65
C PHE A 96 0.61 6.61 9.46
N ALA A 97 -0.10 5.67 8.83
CA ALA A 97 -1.05 4.79 9.53
C ALA A 97 -0.39 3.88 10.59
N GLY A 98 0.95 3.85 10.67
CA GLY A 98 1.69 3.15 11.71
C GLY A 98 2.11 3.98 12.92
N ASP A 99 2.14 5.30 12.80
CA ASP A 99 2.60 6.21 13.86
C ASP A 99 1.45 6.74 14.72
N ASP A 100 0.19 6.67 14.25
CA ASP A 100 -1.01 7.13 14.98
C ASP A 100 -1.50 6.17 16.09
N SER A 101 -0.67 5.21 16.53
CA SER A 101 -1.05 4.17 17.51
C SER A 101 -0.27 4.23 18.83
N ASP A 102 0.19 5.42 19.24
CA ASP A 102 0.88 5.66 20.53
C ASP A 102 0.00 6.45 21.52
#